data_AF-A0A9E4D1D5-F1
#
_entry.id   AF-A0A9E4D1D5-F1
#
_cell.length_a   1.000
_cell.length_b   1.000
_cell.length_c   1.000
_cell.angle_alpha   90.00
_cell.angle_beta   90.00
_cell.angle_gamma   90.00
#
_symmetry.space_group_name_H-M   'P 1'
#
loop_
_entity.id
_entity.type
_entity.pdbx_description
1 polymer ?
#
loop_
_entity_poly.entity_id
_entity_poly.type
_entity_poly.pdbx_seq_one_letter_code
_entity_poly.pdbx_strand_id
1 'polypeptide(L)'
;MSALHALISATPSVGISQNDVGGSLAVGANGQPVVVLFDDVPGGAGHTRFLKDRLADLVTGAVDRLATCSCGEDTSCYGCLRSFRNQRDHEQLVRAAALDVLRQL
;
A
#
# COMPACT_ATOMS: atom_id res chain seq x y z
N MET A 1 -7.35 1.01 -5.98
CA MET A 1 -7.39 1.17 -4.51
C MET A 1 -6.62 0.08 -3.78
N SER A 2 -6.79 -1.20 -4.14
CA SER A 2 -6.10 -2.32 -3.44
C SER A 2 -4.57 -2.20 -3.43
N ALA A 3 -3.94 -1.85 -4.57
CA ALA A 3 -2.47 -1.69 -4.65
C ALA A 3 -1.93 -0.57 -3.74
N LEU A 4 -2.64 0.56 -3.64
CA LEU A 4 -2.30 1.65 -2.72
C LEU A 4 -2.28 1.14 -1.26
N HIS A 5 -3.35 0.46 -0.85
CA HIS A 5 -3.46 -0.07 0.51
C HIS A 5 -2.46 -1.20 0.80
N ALA A 6 -2.06 -1.95 -0.23
CA ALA A 6 -1.00 -2.96 -0.10
C ALA A 6 0.37 -2.32 0.17
N LEU A 7 0.71 -1.23 -0.54
CA LEU A 7 1.95 -0.49 -0.28
C LEU A 7 1.96 0.09 1.14
N ILE A 8 0.86 0.71 1.57
CA ILE A 8 0.74 1.27 2.93
C ILE A 8 0.84 0.16 3.98
N SER A 9 0.17 -0.99 3.81
CA SER A 9 0.24 -2.09 4.80
C SER A 9 1.60 -2.78 4.87
N ALA A 10 2.45 -2.58 3.85
CA ALA A 10 3.81 -3.12 3.79
C ALA A 10 4.88 -2.19 4.36
N THR A 11 4.59 -0.92 4.70
CA THR A 11 5.60 0.01 5.23
C THR A 11 6.37 -0.51 6.45
N PRO A 12 5.81 -1.37 7.33
CA PRO A 12 6.60 -1.94 8.41
C PRO A 12 7.79 -2.80 7.95
N SER A 13 7.73 -3.39 6.73
CA SER A 13 8.83 -4.16 6.15
C SER A 13 10.09 -3.33 5.90
N VAL A 14 9.92 -2.01 5.75
CA VAL A 14 11.02 -1.05 5.57
C VAL A 14 11.21 -0.17 6.81
N GLY A 15 10.63 -0.56 7.95
CA GLY A 15 10.83 0.11 9.24
C GLY A 15 9.97 1.34 9.48
N ILE A 16 8.90 1.55 8.70
CA ILE A 16 7.98 2.68 8.87
C ILE A 16 6.61 2.20 9.34
N SER A 17 6.09 2.81 10.41
CA SER A 17 4.73 2.56 10.88
C SER A 17 3.71 2.81 9.77
N GLN A 18 2.77 1.89 9.59
CA GLN A 18 1.65 2.06 8.65
C GLN A 18 0.81 3.32 8.95
N ASN A 19 0.82 3.79 10.19
CA ASN A 19 0.06 4.98 10.59
C ASN A 19 0.76 6.29 10.21
N ASP A 20 2.06 6.24 9.89
CA ASP A 20 2.87 7.43 9.62
C ASP A 20 2.96 7.74 8.11
N VAL A 21 2.36 6.88 7.28
CA VAL A 21 2.30 7.02 5.82
C VAL A 21 0.85 6.96 5.37
N GLY A 22 0.43 8.04 4.71
CA GLY A 22 -0.83 8.11 4.00
C GLY A 22 -0.62 7.91 2.50
N GLY A 23 -1.71 7.78 1.77
CA GLY A 23 -1.63 7.83 0.32
C GLY A 23 -2.97 8.03 -0.36
N SER A 24 -2.89 8.41 -1.62
CA SER A 24 -4.04 8.67 -2.49
C SER A 24 -3.75 8.23 -3.91
N LEU A 25 -4.82 8.02 -4.68
CA LEU A 25 -4.73 7.88 -6.13
C LEU A 25 -4.87 9.25 -6.78
N ALA A 26 -4.01 9.51 -7.75
CA ALA A 26 -4.09 10.70 -8.57
C ALA A 26 -3.97 10.32 -10.06
N VAL A 27 -4.20 11.28 -10.93
CA VAL A 27 -3.96 11.15 -12.37
C VAL A 27 -2.64 11.84 -12.68
N GLY A 28 -1.70 11.10 -13.25
CA GLY A 28 -0.39 11.59 -13.66
C GLY A 28 -0.48 12.47 -14.93
N ALA A 29 0.64 13.09 -15.27
CA ALA A 29 0.72 14.06 -16.37
C ALA A 29 0.29 13.49 -17.75
N ASN A 30 0.44 12.18 -17.97
CA ASN A 30 0.05 11.52 -19.22
C ASN A 30 -1.30 10.80 -19.11
N GLY A 31 -2.12 11.12 -18.10
CA GLY A 31 -3.45 10.53 -17.87
C GLY A 31 -3.42 9.16 -17.16
N GLN A 32 -2.25 8.64 -16.82
CA GLN A 32 -2.10 7.36 -16.14
C GLN A 32 -2.45 7.47 -14.65
N PRO A 33 -3.09 6.47 -14.04
CA PRO A 33 -3.26 6.42 -12.59
C PRO A 33 -1.88 6.37 -11.90
N VAL A 34 -1.70 7.18 -10.86
CA VAL A 34 -0.48 7.17 -10.03
C VAL A 34 -0.84 7.03 -8.56
N VAL A 35 0.02 6.36 -7.82
CA VAL A 35 -0.03 6.30 -6.36
C VAL A 35 0.82 7.42 -5.81
N VAL A 36 0.24 8.24 -4.94
CA VAL A 36 0.95 9.25 -4.17
C VAL A 36 1.02 8.79 -2.72
N LEU A 37 2.24 8.61 -2.22
CA LEU A 37 2.50 8.36 -0.79
C LEU A 37 2.97 9.66 -0.15
N PHE A 38 2.49 9.96 1.05
CA PHE A 38 2.85 11.16 1.81
C PHE A 38 3.06 10.82 3.29
N ASP A 39 3.87 11.63 3.97
CA ASP A 39 4.03 11.52 5.42
C ASP A 39 2.74 11.99 6.09
N ASP A 40 2.18 11.15 6.96
CA ASP A 40 0.93 11.43 7.66
C ASP A 40 1.18 11.72 9.14
N VAL A 41 2.16 12.58 9.37
CA VAL A 41 2.59 13.04 10.69
C VAL A 41 2.76 14.57 10.65
N PRO A 42 2.41 15.30 11.73
CA PRO A 42 2.57 16.75 11.76
C PRO A 42 4.02 17.17 11.47
N GLY A 43 4.18 18.06 10.49
CA GLY A 43 5.50 18.57 10.08
C GLY A 43 6.29 17.68 9.10
N GLY A 44 5.85 16.44 8.85
CA GLY A 44 6.52 15.48 7.96
C GLY A 44 7.82 14.92 8.55
N ALA A 45 7.89 13.60 8.75
CA ALA A 45 9.07 12.94 9.32
C ALA A 45 10.12 12.53 8.27
N GLY A 46 9.86 12.77 6.98
CA GLY A 46 10.74 12.37 5.89
C GLY A 46 10.63 10.89 5.49
N HIS A 47 9.56 10.19 5.88
CA HIS A 47 9.37 8.78 5.53
C HIS A 47 9.28 8.57 4.03
N THR A 48 8.56 9.44 3.32
CA THR A 48 8.44 9.40 1.86
C THR A 48 9.76 9.61 1.14
N ARG A 49 10.63 10.47 1.66
CA ARG A 49 11.99 10.65 1.14
C ARG A 49 12.82 9.38 1.34
N PHE A 50 12.68 8.72 2.48
CA PHE A 50 13.30 7.43 2.74
C PHE A 50 12.73 6.31 1.84
N LEU A 51 11.41 6.27 1.64
CA LEU A 51 10.71 5.29 0.80
C LEU A 51 11.13 5.39 -0.66
N LYS A 52 11.46 6.59 -1.16
CA LYS A 52 11.91 6.78 -2.54
C LYS A 52 13.05 5.84 -2.91
N ASP A 53 14.02 5.66 -2.02
CA ASP A 53 15.20 4.82 -2.27
C ASP A 53 14.97 3.35 -1.89
N ARG A 54 13.83 3.04 -1.28
CA ARG A 54 13.43 1.71 -0.77
C ARG A 54 12.13 1.20 -1.38
N LEU A 55 11.71 1.77 -2.51
CA LEU A 55 10.42 1.46 -3.11
C LEU A 55 10.36 -0.01 -3.56
N ALA A 56 11.44 -0.53 -4.12
CA ALA A 56 11.52 -1.94 -4.51
C ALA A 56 11.36 -2.89 -3.32
N ASP A 57 11.97 -2.56 -2.17
CA ASP A 57 11.82 -3.32 -0.93
C ASP A 57 10.39 -3.25 -0.41
N LEU A 58 9.75 -2.08 -0.49
CA LEU A 58 8.36 -1.90 -0.10
C LEU A 58 7.41 -2.74 -0.97
N VAL A 59 7.62 -2.74 -2.29
CA VAL A 59 6.85 -3.56 -3.24
C VAL A 59 7.03 -5.04 -2.93
N THR A 60 8.27 -5.48 -2.69
CA THR A 60 8.57 -6.87 -2.31
C THR A 60 7.86 -7.25 -1.01
N GLY A 61 7.94 -6.42 0.03
CA GLY A 61 7.24 -6.64 1.28
C GLY A 61 5.72 -6.68 1.13
N ALA A 62 5.16 -5.89 0.21
CA ALA A 62 3.73 -5.92 -0.11
C ALA A 62 3.35 -7.23 -0.82
N VAL A 63 4.13 -7.66 -1.81
CA VAL A 63 3.90 -8.93 -2.50
C VAL A 63 3.98 -10.10 -1.52
N ASP A 64 5.01 -10.16 -0.68
CA ASP A 64 5.20 -11.23 0.30
C ASP A 64 4.05 -11.31 1.30
N ARG A 65 3.63 -10.15 1.84
CA ARG A 65 2.49 -10.06 2.76
C ARG A 65 1.20 -10.58 2.13
N LEU A 66 0.94 -10.25 0.87
CA LEU A 66 -0.28 -10.66 0.18
C LEU A 66 -0.21 -12.12 -0.26
N ALA A 67 0.94 -12.59 -0.74
CA ALA A 67 1.15 -13.95 -1.22
C ALA A 67 1.10 -14.99 -0.09
N THR A 68 1.48 -14.61 1.12
CA THR A 68 1.46 -15.50 2.30
C THR A 68 0.13 -15.48 3.06
N CYS A 69 -0.77 -14.56 2.72
CA CYS A 69 -2.08 -14.47 3.35
C CYS A 69 -2.99 -15.64 2.91
N SER A 70 -3.85 -16.12 3.81
CA SER A 70 -4.78 -17.23 3.54
C SER A 70 -6.25 -16.83 3.36
N CYS A 71 -6.57 -15.53 3.29
CA CYS A 71 -7.94 -15.09 2.98
C CYS A 71 -8.34 -15.46 1.53
N GLY A 72 -9.61 -15.27 1.16
CA GLY A 72 -10.03 -15.46 -0.23
C GLY A 72 -9.33 -14.47 -1.17
N GLU A 73 -9.03 -14.89 -2.39
CA GLU A 73 -8.34 -14.07 -3.40
C GLU A 73 -9.13 -12.82 -3.79
N ASP A 74 -10.46 -12.96 -3.92
CA ASP A 74 -11.40 -11.88 -4.23
C ASP A 74 -11.83 -11.06 -2.99
N THR A 75 -11.11 -11.23 -1.87
CA THR A 75 -11.45 -10.59 -0.59
C THR A 75 -10.25 -9.89 0.01
N SER A 76 -10.45 -9.35 1.21
CA SER A 76 -9.41 -8.71 2.02
C SER A 76 -9.63 -8.99 3.51
N CYS A 77 -8.55 -8.99 4.28
CA CYS A 77 -8.59 -9.12 5.74
C CYS A 77 -7.57 -8.18 6.40
N TYR A 78 -7.61 -8.09 7.73
CA TYR A 78 -6.65 -7.29 8.51
C TYR A 78 -5.21 -7.82 8.42
N GLY A 79 -5.04 -9.08 8.02
CA GLY A 79 -3.73 -9.69 7.78
C GLY A 79 -3.07 -9.28 6.46
N CYS A 80 -3.80 -8.70 5.49
CA CYS A 80 -3.25 -8.28 4.20
C CYS A 80 -3.48 -6.79 3.91
N LEU A 81 -4.71 -6.41 3.56
CA LEU A 81 -5.05 -5.09 3.02
C LEU A 81 -5.81 -4.19 4.00
N ARG A 82 -6.58 -4.77 4.94
CA ARG A 82 -7.45 -3.99 5.82
C ARG A 82 -6.67 -3.40 6.98
N SER A 83 -7.02 -2.17 7.32
CA SER A 83 -6.64 -1.50 8.56
C SER A 83 -7.86 -0.75 9.09
N PHE A 84 -7.80 -0.29 10.34
CA PHE A 84 -8.87 0.57 10.87
C PHE A 84 -8.97 1.90 10.13
N ARG A 85 -7.90 2.35 9.47
CA ARG A 85 -7.86 3.63 8.75
C ARG A 85 -8.57 3.58 7.39
N ASN A 86 -8.68 2.39 6.79
CA ASN A 86 -9.30 2.20 5.48
C ASN A 86 -10.66 1.50 5.53
N GLN A 87 -11.36 1.53 6.68
CA GLN A 87 -12.68 0.91 6.88
C GLN A 87 -13.68 1.23 5.77
N ARG A 88 -13.71 2.49 5.31
CA ARG A 88 -14.58 2.94 4.20
C ARG A 88 -14.34 2.20 2.87
N ASP A 89 -13.15 1.62 2.69
CA ASP A 89 -12.75 0.97 1.44
C ASP A 89 -12.88 -0.56 1.52
N HIS A 90 -13.15 -1.15 2.69
CA HIS A 90 -13.02 -2.61 2.94
C HIS A 90 -13.77 -3.51 1.96
N GLU A 91 -14.93 -3.07 1.46
CA GLU A 91 -15.75 -3.80 0.49
C GLU A 91 -15.17 -3.77 -0.93
N GLN A 92 -14.31 -2.80 -1.23
CA GLN A 92 -13.67 -2.61 -2.53
C GLN A 92 -12.26 -3.23 -2.59
N LEU A 93 -11.72 -3.67 -1.45
CA LEU A 93 -10.37 -4.21 -1.36
C LEU A 93 -10.34 -5.69 -1.75
N VAL A 94 -9.60 -5.96 -2.82
CA VAL A 94 -9.40 -7.29 -3.40
C VAL A 94 -7.91 -7.62 -3.40
N ARG A 95 -7.54 -8.75 -2.76
CA ARG A 95 -6.15 -9.20 -2.64
C ARG A 95 -5.52 -9.53 -4.00
N ALA A 96 -6.21 -10.30 -4.84
CA ALA A 96 -5.70 -10.67 -6.16
C ALA A 96 -5.39 -9.43 -7.02
N ALA A 97 -6.33 -8.48 -7.10
CA ALA A 97 -6.15 -7.23 -7.83
C ALA A 97 -4.96 -6.39 -7.33
N ALA A 98 -4.63 -6.42 -6.04
CA ALA A 98 -3.42 -5.77 -5.55
C ALA A 98 -2.14 -6.50 -6.02
N LEU A 99 -2.10 -7.83 -5.93
CA LEU A 99 -0.97 -8.63 -6.39
C LEU A 99 -0.71 -8.46 -7.89
N ASP A 100 -1.76 -8.43 -8.70
CA ASP A 100 -1.66 -8.26 -10.15
C ASP A 100 -0.98 -6.95 -10.51
N VAL A 101 -1.30 -5.86 -9.82
CA VAL A 101 -0.65 -4.56 -10.01
C VAL A 101 0.78 -4.58 -9.49
N LEU A 102 1.01 -5.08 -8.27
CA LEU A 102 2.33 -5.04 -7.63
C LEU A 102 3.39 -5.86 -8.38
N ARG A 103 3.01 -6.98 -9.00
CA ARG A 103 3.91 -7.83 -9.79
C ARG A 103 4.34 -7.21 -11.13
N GLN A 104 3.72 -6.10 -11.52
CA GLN A 104 4.06 -5.35 -12.74
C GLN A 104 4.95 -4.13 -12.44
N LEU A 105 5.22 -3.85 -11.17
CA LEU A 105 6.10 -2.76 -10.71
C LEU A 105 7.54 -3.26 -10.56
#